data_AF-A0A0S1X903-F1
#
_entry.id   AF-A0A0S1X903-F1
#
_cell.length_a   1.000
_cell.length_b   1.000
_cell.length_c   1.000
_cell.angle_alpha   90.00
_cell.angle_beta   90.00
_cell.angle_gamma   90.00
#
_symmetry.space_group_name_H-M   'P 1'
#
loop_
_entity.id
_entity.type
_entity.pdbx_description
1 polymer ?
#
loop_
_entity_poly.entity_id
_entity_poly.type
_entity_poly.pdbx_seq_one_letter_code
_entity_poly.pdbx_strand_id
1 'polypeptide(L)'
;MIGKDLIEVRQLISKGLLDEALSLAENIKDPYWRGYALKWIAQAYAERGSENALSIALRIPVTSLRNDALWMVSYIFSKKGKFKLSITAARNITNQYLRKKTMRFISNSIAKMIVEKGVSEVRLSDLELDERDIEELKPFPYGIVYKDKKLLVGADIHRIKGEVKHGILALNTATASSQKTPSNHVISDTIRRKKVDEQEQYIIQYIKRLIEKGDLENAYSLALGLSEHYRSALLEEIGLAYLELSCIEKAEKVFKKCPQCDSLAIALLRIYVQRGDLKKALWVFSKIKHPEFQLFGLYDIFRAWGFRGEFIQFFQGVSEYKMGRLLKFIAFELLNEAKLNKNEKLLRLSKEVFEKGKEYHRKCL
;
A
#
# COMPACT_ATOMS: atom_id res chain seq x y z
N MET A 1 -18.14 -13.64 32.22
CA MET A 1 -18.16 -12.17 32.46
C MET A 1 -17.08 -11.40 31.69
N ILE A 2 -15.92 -11.99 31.35
CA ILE A 2 -14.78 -11.38 30.62
C ILE A 2 -15.14 -10.32 29.55
N GLY A 3 -16.15 -10.55 28.72
CA GLY A 3 -16.54 -9.61 27.65
C GLY A 3 -17.07 -8.26 28.16
N LYS A 4 -17.70 -8.21 29.35
CA LYS A 4 -18.23 -6.95 29.91
C LYS A 4 -17.10 -6.02 30.30
N ASP A 5 -16.13 -6.54 31.06
CA ASP A 5 -15.00 -5.78 31.60
C ASP A 5 -14.19 -5.09 30.49
N LEU A 6 -14.01 -5.78 29.34
CA LEU A 6 -13.32 -5.23 28.17
C LEU A 6 -14.10 -4.12 27.45
N ILE A 7 -15.43 -4.22 27.40
CA ILE A 7 -16.31 -3.18 26.85
C ILE A 7 -16.25 -1.94 27.76
N GLU A 8 -16.31 -2.16 29.06
CA GLU A 8 -16.27 -1.10 30.08
C GLU A 8 -14.92 -0.37 30.10
N VAL A 9 -13.79 -1.10 30.03
CA VAL A 9 -12.45 -0.52 29.80
C VAL A 9 -12.43 0.39 28.57
N ARG A 10 -13.01 -0.04 27.44
CA ARG A 10 -13.08 0.80 26.23
C ARG A 10 -13.94 2.05 26.41
N GLN A 11 -15.06 1.95 27.14
CA GLN A 11 -15.91 3.11 27.44
C GLN A 11 -15.22 4.12 28.36
N LEU A 12 -14.45 3.65 29.34
CA LEU A 12 -13.63 4.51 30.21
C LEU A 12 -12.52 5.20 29.40
N ILE A 13 -11.85 4.49 28.49
CA ILE A 13 -10.87 5.08 27.56
C ILE A 13 -11.51 6.15 26.68
N SER A 14 -12.69 5.91 26.08
CA SER A 14 -13.36 6.90 25.22
C SER A 14 -13.86 8.13 25.98
N LYS A 15 -14.18 7.99 27.27
CA LYS A 15 -14.47 9.11 28.19
C LYS A 15 -13.20 9.81 28.70
N GLY A 16 -12.03 9.24 28.44
CA GLY A 16 -10.74 9.76 28.88
C GLY A 16 -10.36 9.43 30.33
N LEU A 17 -11.11 8.55 30.99
CA LEU A 17 -10.92 8.11 32.37
C LEU A 17 -9.89 6.97 32.42
N LEU A 18 -8.63 7.30 32.11
CA LEU A 18 -7.60 6.29 31.87
C LEU A 18 -7.14 5.56 33.14
N ASP A 19 -7.10 6.23 34.28
CA ASP A 19 -6.67 5.63 35.54
C ASP A 19 -7.75 4.65 36.09
N GLU A 20 -9.03 4.97 35.89
CA GLU A 20 -10.15 4.05 36.13
C GLU A 20 -10.10 2.84 35.18
N ALA A 21 -9.86 3.08 33.88
CA ALA A 21 -9.70 2.02 32.89
C ALA A 21 -8.53 1.08 33.25
N LEU A 22 -7.43 1.65 33.77
CA LEU A 22 -6.24 0.91 34.23
C LEU A 22 -6.55 0.05 35.45
N SER A 23 -7.20 0.61 36.47
CA SER A 23 -7.67 -0.14 37.65
C SER A 23 -8.59 -1.30 37.25
N LEU A 24 -9.56 -1.07 36.38
CA LEU A 24 -10.46 -2.12 35.89
C LEU A 24 -9.72 -3.19 35.09
N ALA A 25 -8.81 -2.80 34.20
CA ALA A 25 -8.02 -3.72 33.38
C ALA A 25 -7.12 -4.64 34.22
N GLU A 26 -6.51 -4.13 35.29
CA GLU A 26 -5.64 -4.90 36.17
C GLU A 26 -6.37 -6.01 36.92
N ASN A 27 -7.65 -5.78 37.25
CA ASN A 27 -8.56 -6.71 37.90
C ASN A 27 -9.08 -7.83 36.98
N ILE A 28 -8.85 -7.76 35.66
CA ILE A 28 -9.20 -8.84 34.72
C ILE A 28 -8.33 -10.07 35.04
N LYS A 29 -8.98 -11.14 35.52
CA LYS A 29 -8.30 -12.36 35.99
C LYS A 29 -7.55 -13.11 34.87
N ASP A 30 -8.09 -13.10 33.66
CA ASP A 30 -7.47 -13.78 32.52
C ASP A 30 -6.28 -12.94 31.98
N PRO A 31 -5.06 -13.52 31.90
CA PRO A 31 -3.87 -12.77 31.52
C PRO A 31 -3.86 -12.32 30.05
N TYR A 32 -4.53 -13.05 29.15
CA TYR A 32 -4.63 -12.70 27.74
C TYR A 32 -5.56 -11.50 27.55
N TRP A 33 -6.75 -11.54 28.15
CA TRP A 33 -7.72 -10.44 28.09
C TRP A 33 -7.23 -9.20 28.84
N ARG A 34 -6.61 -9.36 30.01
CA ARG A 34 -5.89 -8.27 30.69
C ARG A 34 -4.81 -7.65 29.79
N GLY A 35 -4.07 -8.47 29.05
CA GLY A 35 -3.07 -8.02 28.09
C GLY A 35 -3.65 -7.13 26.97
N TYR A 36 -4.85 -7.45 26.46
CA TYR A 36 -5.55 -6.59 25.50
C TYR A 36 -6.01 -5.26 26.10
N ALA A 37 -6.59 -5.30 27.30
CA ALA A 37 -7.03 -4.10 28.01
C ALA A 37 -5.84 -3.14 28.26
N LEU A 38 -4.75 -3.65 28.85
CA LEU A 38 -3.53 -2.88 29.09
C LEU A 38 -2.89 -2.36 27.79
N LYS A 39 -2.98 -3.10 26.66
CA LYS A 39 -2.52 -2.63 25.34
C LYS A 39 -3.29 -1.40 24.86
N TRP A 40 -4.63 -1.39 24.98
CA TRP A 40 -5.45 -0.23 24.61
C TRP A 40 -5.18 0.99 25.51
N ILE A 41 -4.96 0.75 26.80
CA ILE A 41 -4.69 1.81 27.78
C ILE A 41 -3.30 2.41 27.54
N ALA A 42 -2.27 1.58 27.35
CA ALA A 42 -0.93 2.04 26.98
C ALA A 42 -0.95 2.90 25.71
N GLN A 43 -1.74 2.51 24.70
CA GLN A 43 -1.96 3.31 23.51
C GLN A 43 -2.56 4.70 23.84
N ALA A 44 -3.61 4.75 24.67
CA ALA A 44 -4.26 6.00 25.06
C ALA A 44 -3.35 6.95 25.88
N TYR A 45 -2.52 6.43 26.80
CA TYR A 45 -1.50 7.26 27.47
C TYR A 45 -0.44 7.77 26.47
N ALA A 46 -0.05 6.97 25.47
CA ALA A 46 0.88 7.42 24.42
C ALA A 46 0.27 8.50 23.52
N GLU A 47 -1.03 8.40 23.23
CA GLU A 47 -1.80 9.43 22.50
C GLU A 47 -1.92 10.73 23.29
N ARG A 48 -1.86 10.70 24.63
CA ARG A 48 -1.65 11.87 25.49
C ARG A 48 -0.19 12.31 25.63
N GLY A 49 0.75 11.51 25.13
CA GLY A 49 2.19 11.75 25.27
C GLY A 49 2.75 11.50 26.68
N SER A 50 2.02 10.76 27.52
CA SER A 50 2.44 10.41 28.88
C SER A 50 3.42 9.22 28.88
N GLU A 51 4.46 9.31 29.69
CA GLU A 51 5.49 8.27 29.82
C GLU A 51 4.95 6.97 30.43
N ASN A 52 3.85 7.06 31.19
CA ASN A 52 3.12 5.92 31.77
C ASN A 52 2.71 4.87 30.72
N ALA A 53 2.59 5.25 29.45
CA ALA A 53 2.35 4.31 28.35
C ALA A 53 3.37 3.16 28.30
N LEU A 54 4.65 3.46 28.58
CA LEU A 54 5.72 2.47 28.58
C LEU A 54 5.58 1.50 29.76
N SER A 55 5.38 2.01 30.97
CA SER A 55 5.23 1.17 32.17
C SER A 55 3.98 0.27 32.08
N ILE A 56 2.87 0.79 31.55
CA ILE A 56 1.65 0.01 31.31
C ILE A 56 1.87 -1.08 30.25
N ALA A 57 2.55 -0.76 29.14
CA ALA A 57 2.88 -1.76 28.12
C ALA A 57 3.77 -2.89 28.67
N LEU A 58 4.76 -2.57 29.52
CA LEU A 58 5.66 -3.56 30.14
C LEU A 58 4.94 -4.55 31.07
N ARG A 59 3.84 -4.12 31.71
CA ARG A 59 3.01 -4.92 32.62
C ARG A 59 2.12 -5.95 31.91
N ILE A 60 2.05 -5.93 30.58
CA ILE A 60 1.33 -6.93 29.80
C ILE A 60 2.00 -8.31 29.98
N PRO A 61 1.28 -9.33 30.50
CA PRO A 61 1.89 -10.62 30.84
C PRO A 61 2.21 -11.48 29.61
N VAL A 62 1.40 -11.35 28.54
CA VAL A 62 1.58 -12.13 27.31
C VAL A 62 2.63 -11.45 26.41
N THR A 63 3.79 -12.09 26.25
CA THR A 63 4.96 -11.51 25.55
C THR A 63 4.67 -11.03 24.12
N SER A 64 3.80 -11.70 23.35
CA SER A 64 3.40 -11.24 22.01
C SER A 64 2.60 -9.93 22.08
N LEU A 65 1.57 -9.86 22.93
CA LEU A 65 0.77 -8.65 23.14
C LEU A 65 1.61 -7.50 23.71
N ARG A 66 2.58 -7.79 24.58
CA ARG A 66 3.55 -6.80 25.10
C ARG A 66 4.43 -6.24 23.99
N ASN A 67 4.98 -7.10 23.14
CA ASN A 67 5.79 -6.70 21.99
C ASN A 67 5.01 -5.82 21.01
N ASP A 68 3.74 -6.17 20.73
CA ASP A 68 2.85 -5.33 19.92
C ASP A 68 2.57 -3.98 20.58
N ALA A 69 2.26 -3.96 21.89
CA ALA A 69 1.96 -2.74 22.62
C ALA A 69 3.15 -1.79 22.65
N LEU A 70 4.36 -2.31 22.91
CA LEU A 70 5.61 -1.56 22.85
C LEU A 70 5.88 -1.00 21.44
N TRP A 71 5.59 -1.77 20.39
CA TRP A 71 5.66 -1.28 19.00
C TRP A 71 4.66 -0.13 18.74
N MET A 72 3.40 -0.26 19.18
CA MET A 72 2.38 0.79 19.01
C MET A 72 2.70 2.06 19.82
N VAL A 73 3.11 1.92 21.08
CA VAL A 73 3.56 3.04 21.93
C VAL A 73 4.77 3.72 21.31
N SER A 74 5.76 2.96 20.83
CA SER A 74 6.92 3.48 20.11
C SER A 74 6.50 4.27 18.86
N TYR A 75 5.60 3.72 18.03
CA TYR A 75 5.07 4.39 16.84
C TYR A 75 4.43 5.74 17.18
N ILE A 76 3.56 5.78 18.20
CA ILE A 76 2.84 7.00 18.60
C ILE A 76 3.80 8.06 19.15
N PHE A 77 4.77 7.67 19.98
CA PHE A 77 5.80 8.59 20.47
C PHE A 77 6.67 9.15 19.33
N SER A 78 7.07 8.32 18.36
CA SER A 78 7.78 8.79 17.16
C SER A 78 6.98 9.81 16.35
N LYS A 79 5.66 9.58 16.16
CA LYS A 79 4.77 10.54 15.48
C LYS A 79 4.63 11.88 16.20
N LYS A 80 4.80 11.90 17.53
CA LYS A 80 4.79 13.11 18.36
C LYS A 80 6.18 13.73 18.59
N GLY A 81 7.22 13.22 17.93
CA GLY A 81 8.60 13.70 18.11
C GLY A 81 9.27 13.29 19.43
N LYS A 82 8.62 12.44 20.25
CA LYS A 82 9.18 11.95 21.53
C LYS A 82 10.14 10.77 21.29
N PHE A 83 11.25 11.04 20.60
CA PHE A 83 12.12 9.98 20.07
C PHE A 83 12.82 9.18 21.18
N LYS A 84 13.28 9.79 22.27
CA LYS A 84 13.90 9.05 23.39
C LYS A 84 12.96 8.00 23.99
N LEU A 85 11.71 8.37 24.29
CA LEU A 85 10.67 7.42 24.76
C LEU A 85 10.37 6.34 23.73
N SER A 86 10.32 6.71 22.44
CA SER A 86 10.08 5.80 21.32
C SER A 86 11.16 4.71 21.22
N ILE A 87 12.44 5.08 21.40
CA ILE A 87 13.59 4.16 21.41
C ILE A 87 13.57 3.28 22.66
N THR A 88 13.28 3.84 23.83
CA THR A 88 13.16 3.06 25.09
C THR A 88 12.04 2.02 24.99
N ALA A 89 10.91 2.34 24.38
CA ALA A 89 9.86 1.36 24.08
C ALA A 89 10.36 0.27 23.10
N ALA A 90 11.08 0.65 22.05
CA ALA A 90 11.63 -0.30 21.07
C ALA A 90 12.69 -1.24 21.67
N ARG A 91 13.58 -0.75 22.55
CA ARG A 91 14.59 -1.55 23.28
C ARG A 91 13.97 -2.73 24.03
N ASN A 92 12.83 -2.50 24.67
CA ASN A 92 12.10 -3.49 25.46
C ASN A 92 11.36 -4.55 24.62
N ILE A 93 11.31 -4.41 23.29
CA ILE A 93 10.73 -5.43 22.41
C ILE A 93 11.69 -6.63 22.36
N THR A 94 11.22 -7.79 22.83
CA THR A 94 12.01 -9.03 22.88
C THR A 94 12.10 -9.72 21.52
N ASN A 95 11.08 -9.57 20.67
CA ASN A 95 11.11 -10.06 19.30
C ASN A 95 12.11 -9.24 18.46
N GLN A 96 13.24 -9.85 18.11
CA GLN A 96 14.35 -9.17 17.42
C GLN A 96 13.94 -8.57 16.06
N TYR A 97 13.08 -9.25 15.30
CA TYR A 97 12.57 -8.72 14.02
C TYR A 97 11.71 -7.48 14.24
N LEU A 98 10.75 -7.55 15.17
CA LEU A 98 9.89 -6.42 15.48
C LEU A 98 10.70 -5.25 16.06
N ARG A 99 11.69 -5.50 16.93
CA ARG A 99 12.61 -4.47 17.44
C ARG A 99 13.35 -3.77 16.31
N LYS A 100 13.97 -4.50 15.39
CA LYS A 100 14.65 -3.93 14.20
C LYS A 100 13.68 -3.14 13.30
N LYS A 101 12.47 -3.65 13.07
CA LYS A 101 11.41 -2.94 12.33
C LYS A 101 11.00 -1.64 13.03
N THR A 102 10.96 -1.64 14.36
CA THR A 102 10.66 -0.47 15.18
C THR A 102 11.77 0.57 15.09
N MET A 103 13.04 0.20 15.33
CA MET A 103 14.17 1.14 15.20
C MET A 103 14.25 1.77 13.80
N ARG A 104 14.03 1.00 12.73
CA ARG A 104 13.95 1.55 11.36
C ARG A 104 12.80 2.56 11.21
N PHE A 105 11.65 2.31 11.83
CA PHE A 105 10.52 3.25 11.82
C PHE A 105 10.82 4.55 12.58
N ILE A 106 11.51 4.48 13.71
CA ILE A 106 11.96 5.66 14.47
C ILE A 106 12.94 6.48 13.63
N SER A 107 13.95 5.81 13.06
CA SER A 107 14.97 6.40 12.17
C SER A 107 14.32 7.14 10.99
N ASN A 108 13.34 6.52 10.32
CA ASN A 108 12.54 7.14 9.27
C ASN A 108 11.67 8.31 9.79
N SER A 109 11.16 8.24 11.01
CA SER A 109 10.33 9.30 11.61
C SER A 109 11.14 10.53 11.99
N ILE A 110 12.37 10.35 12.47
CA ILE A 110 13.33 11.44 12.68
C ILE A 110 13.65 12.10 11.34
N ALA A 111 14.05 11.32 10.33
CA ALA A 111 14.35 11.82 8.99
C ALA A 111 13.19 12.65 8.41
N LYS A 112 11.96 12.13 8.52
CA LYS A 112 10.74 12.83 8.10
C LYS A 112 10.53 14.14 8.87
N MET A 113 10.71 14.15 10.19
CA MET A 113 10.55 15.35 11.04
C MET A 113 11.56 16.45 10.67
N ILE A 114 12.83 16.10 10.38
CA ILE A 114 13.85 17.07 9.94
C ILE A 114 13.41 17.73 8.61
N VAL A 115 12.96 16.92 7.65
CA VAL A 115 12.46 17.41 6.35
C VAL A 115 11.20 18.27 6.50
N GLU A 116 10.24 17.89 7.34
CA GLU A 116 9.02 18.66 7.59
C GLU A 116 9.27 20.00 8.28
N LYS A 117 10.33 20.12 9.10
CA LYS A 117 10.78 21.39 9.67
C LYS A 117 11.57 22.27 8.69
N GLY A 118 11.95 21.75 7.52
CA GLY A 118 12.72 22.49 6.52
C GLY A 118 14.16 22.83 6.95
N VAL A 119 14.71 22.13 7.96
CA VAL A 119 16.07 22.37 8.46
C VAL A 119 17.05 21.37 7.87
N SER A 120 18.29 21.79 7.58
CA SER A 120 19.34 20.93 7.02
C SER A 120 20.08 20.09 8.08
N GLU A 121 20.02 20.50 9.35
CA GLU A 121 20.66 19.81 10.46
C GLU A 121 19.82 19.88 11.75
N VAL A 122 19.94 18.86 12.61
CA VAL A 122 19.39 18.84 13.98
C VAL A 122 20.42 18.23 14.93
N ARG A 123 20.62 18.81 16.12
CA ARG A 123 21.56 18.26 17.12
C ARG A 123 20.89 17.14 17.91
N LEU A 124 21.68 16.18 18.41
CA LEU A 124 21.13 15.09 19.24
C LEU A 124 20.44 15.60 20.52
N SER A 125 20.97 16.69 21.11
CA SER A 125 20.37 17.38 22.26
C SER A 125 18.91 17.76 22.04
N ASP A 126 18.60 18.22 20.83
CA ASP A 126 17.30 18.79 20.45
C ASP A 126 16.24 17.68 20.24
N LEU A 127 16.69 16.42 20.25
CA LEU A 127 15.89 15.19 20.15
C LEU A 127 15.93 14.36 21.44
N GLU A 128 16.61 14.85 22.48
CA GLU A 128 16.88 14.14 23.74
C GLU A 128 17.66 12.82 23.55
N LEU A 129 18.48 12.73 22.49
CA LEU A 129 19.22 11.52 22.12
C LEU A 129 20.70 11.56 22.55
N ASP A 130 21.23 10.38 22.82
CA ASP A 130 22.66 10.12 23.03
C ASP A 130 23.27 9.29 21.88
N GLU A 131 24.59 9.14 21.88
CA GLU A 131 25.31 8.42 20.80
C GLU A 131 24.92 6.93 20.71
N ARG A 132 24.49 6.30 21.82
CA ARG A 132 24.06 4.89 21.84
C ARG A 132 22.69 4.74 21.18
N ASP A 133 21.79 5.69 21.40
CA ASP A 133 20.52 5.76 20.66
C ASP A 133 20.78 5.81 19.14
N ILE A 134 21.79 6.58 18.72
CA ILE A 134 22.17 6.73 17.32
C ILE A 134 22.76 5.45 16.72
N GLU A 135 23.60 4.72 17.45
CA GLU A 135 24.08 3.41 16.99
C GLU A 135 22.93 2.39 16.82
N GLU A 136 21.92 2.39 17.71
CA GLU A 136 20.75 1.52 17.62
C GLU A 136 19.78 1.88 16.47
N LEU A 137 19.78 3.15 16.04
CA LEU A 137 18.97 3.64 14.91
C LEU A 137 19.60 3.39 13.54
N LYS A 138 20.85 2.92 13.48
CA LYS A 138 21.52 2.57 12.21
C LYS A 138 20.95 1.26 11.62
N PRO A 139 20.86 1.15 10.28
CA PRO A 139 21.18 2.17 9.29
C PRO A 139 20.09 3.25 9.21
N PHE A 140 20.52 4.50 9.04
CA PHE A 140 19.63 5.61 8.72
C PHE A 140 19.07 5.48 7.29
N PRO A 141 17.89 6.07 6.99
CA PRO A 141 17.40 6.17 5.61
C PRO A 141 18.33 7.02 4.74
N TYR A 142 18.22 6.85 3.41
CA TYR A 142 19.04 7.58 2.44
C TYR A 142 18.94 9.11 2.64
N GLY A 143 20.08 9.80 2.51
CA GLY A 143 20.17 11.25 2.67
C GLY A 143 20.28 11.74 4.12
N ILE A 144 20.24 10.86 5.12
CA ILE A 144 20.53 11.19 6.52
C ILE A 144 21.95 10.74 6.88
N VAL A 145 22.77 11.68 7.34
CA VAL A 145 24.13 11.41 7.83
C VAL A 145 24.26 11.87 9.27
N TYR A 146 24.76 10.98 10.14
CA TYR A 146 25.21 11.36 11.48
C TYR A 146 26.66 11.85 11.43
N LYS A 147 26.91 13.09 11.85
CA LYS A 147 28.24 13.68 11.94
C LYS A 147 28.28 14.74 13.05
N ASP A 148 29.37 14.83 13.80
CA ASP A 148 29.65 15.91 14.75
C ASP A 148 28.49 16.19 15.75
N LYS A 149 27.86 15.12 16.27
CA LYS A 149 26.67 15.15 17.16
C LYS A 149 25.41 15.79 16.53
N LYS A 150 25.31 15.77 15.21
CA LYS A 150 24.15 16.21 14.43
C LYS A 150 23.67 15.14 13.45
N LEU A 151 22.38 15.17 13.15
CA LEU A 151 21.78 14.50 12.00
C LEU A 151 21.60 15.51 10.88
N LEU A 152 22.23 15.25 9.74
CA LEU A 152 22.25 16.12 8.56
C LEU A 152 21.34 15.54 7.47
N VAL A 153 20.52 16.37 6.84
CA VAL A 153 19.74 16.03 5.63
C VAL A 153 20.47 16.56 4.39
N GLY A 154 20.63 15.70 3.38
CA GLY A 154 21.16 16.11 2.07
C GLY A 154 22.69 16.13 1.95
N ALA A 155 23.41 15.56 2.93
CA ALA A 155 24.83 15.27 2.77
C ALA A 155 25.02 14.01 1.91
N ASP A 156 25.16 14.19 0.60
CA ASP A 156 25.61 13.11 -0.28
C ASP A 156 26.97 12.58 0.18
N ILE A 157 27.18 11.28 0.02
CA ILE A 157 28.47 10.64 0.29
C ILE A 157 29.44 11.10 -0.80
N HIS A 158 30.24 12.13 -0.51
CA HIS A 158 31.42 12.48 -1.31
C HIS A 158 32.40 11.30 -1.33
N ARG A 159 32.28 10.48 -2.37
CA ARG A 159 33.22 9.41 -2.64
C ARG A 159 34.27 9.91 -3.61
N ILE A 160 35.35 10.49 -3.06
CA ILE A 160 36.78 10.33 -3.40
C ILE A 160 37.57 11.50 -2.79
N LYS A 161 38.87 11.28 -2.56
CA LYS A 161 39.84 12.16 -1.89
C LYS A 161 39.69 13.64 -2.29
N GLY A 162 39.83 14.52 -1.30
CA GLY A 162 39.47 15.92 -1.42
C GLY A 162 40.24 16.69 -2.49
N GLU A 163 39.49 17.33 -3.37
CA GLU A 163 39.66 18.72 -3.80
C GLU A 163 38.33 19.20 -4.42
N VAL A 164 38.00 20.49 -4.27
CA VAL A 164 36.70 21.03 -4.69
C VAL A 164 36.82 21.63 -6.09
N LYS A 165 36.00 21.17 -7.05
CA LYS A 165 35.69 21.94 -8.27
C LYS A 165 34.27 21.68 -8.77
N HIS A 166 33.68 22.73 -9.34
CA HIS A 166 32.30 22.77 -9.81
C HIS A 166 32.23 22.39 -11.31
N GLY A 167 31.16 21.70 -11.73
CA GLY A 167 30.58 21.86 -13.08
C GLY A 167 30.81 20.78 -14.16
N ILE A 168 29.71 20.08 -14.48
CA ILE A 168 29.21 19.75 -15.84
C ILE A 168 29.97 18.75 -16.76
N LEU A 169 29.31 17.59 -16.99
CA LEU A 169 29.36 16.65 -18.14
C LEU A 169 30.70 15.92 -18.48
N ALA A 170 30.72 14.69 -19.02
CA ALA A 170 29.65 13.82 -19.56
C ALA A 170 29.87 12.31 -19.23
N LEU A 171 28.87 11.47 -19.53
CA LEU A 171 29.00 10.00 -19.53
C LEU A 171 29.99 9.51 -20.61
N ASN A 172 30.78 8.46 -20.34
CA ASN A 172 30.62 7.18 -21.08
C ASN A 172 31.40 5.97 -20.54
N THR A 173 30.66 4.86 -20.43
CA THR A 173 30.97 3.43 -20.69
C THR A 173 32.37 2.80 -20.56
N ALA A 174 32.38 1.64 -19.88
CA ALA A 174 33.29 0.47 -20.06
C ALA A 174 34.77 0.68 -19.62
N THR A 175 35.53 -0.34 -19.20
CA THR A 175 35.55 -1.79 -19.54
C THR A 175 35.75 -2.71 -18.30
N ALA A 176 35.87 -4.03 -18.54
CA ALA A 176 35.86 -5.07 -17.51
C ALA A 176 37.12 -5.98 -17.51
N SER A 177 37.44 -6.56 -16.36
CA SER A 177 38.20 -7.81 -16.17
C SER A 177 37.87 -8.39 -14.77
N SER A 178 37.30 -9.60 -14.67
CA SER A 178 37.99 -10.90 -14.43
C SER A 178 38.82 -10.90 -13.14
N GLN A 179 38.58 -11.75 -12.13
CA GLN A 179 38.54 -13.22 -12.18
C GLN A 179 37.45 -13.87 -11.28
N LYS A 180 37.23 -15.19 -11.43
CA LYS A 180 36.30 -16.05 -10.65
C LYS A 180 36.99 -16.57 -9.37
N THR A 181 36.41 -17.22 -8.35
CA THR A 181 35.10 -17.90 -8.07
C THR A 181 34.99 -18.06 -6.53
N PRO A 182 33.91 -18.61 -5.88
CA PRO A 182 32.61 -19.07 -6.35
C PRO A 182 31.37 -18.39 -5.71
N SER A 183 30.21 -18.52 -6.38
CA SER A 183 28.83 -18.32 -5.87
C SER A 183 28.48 -17.07 -5.04
N ASN A 184 28.88 -15.88 -5.48
CA ASN A 184 28.35 -14.62 -4.94
C ASN A 184 26.93 -14.24 -5.45
N HIS A 185 26.37 -14.98 -6.41
CA HIS A 185 25.19 -14.56 -7.18
C HIS A 185 23.94 -14.26 -6.34
N VAL A 186 23.61 -15.09 -5.34
CA VAL A 186 22.40 -14.87 -4.52
C VAL A 186 22.51 -13.60 -3.67
N ILE A 187 23.68 -13.32 -3.12
CA ILE A 187 23.94 -12.16 -2.26
C ILE A 187 24.07 -10.89 -3.11
N SER A 188 24.78 -10.94 -4.24
CA SER A 188 24.90 -9.78 -5.14
C SER A 188 23.56 -9.38 -5.72
N ASP A 189 22.73 -10.33 -6.18
CA ASP A 189 21.41 -10.01 -6.74
C ASP A 189 20.43 -9.56 -5.67
N THR A 190 20.51 -10.09 -4.44
CA THR A 190 19.67 -9.62 -3.33
C THR A 190 20.05 -8.20 -2.90
N ILE A 191 21.35 -7.87 -2.78
CA ILE A 191 21.81 -6.52 -2.47
C ILE A 191 21.49 -5.54 -3.62
N ARG A 192 21.67 -5.96 -4.88
CA ARG A 192 21.37 -5.15 -6.06
C ARG A 192 19.87 -4.90 -6.21
N ARG A 193 19.02 -5.91 -6.04
CA ARG A 193 17.56 -5.77 -5.97
C ARG A 193 17.16 -4.83 -4.84
N LYS A 194 17.67 -5.02 -3.63
CA LYS A 194 17.32 -4.20 -2.47
C LYS A 194 17.72 -2.72 -2.63
N LYS A 195 18.84 -2.45 -3.31
CA LYS A 195 19.29 -1.09 -3.61
C LYS A 195 18.49 -0.43 -4.74
N VAL A 196 18.06 -1.20 -5.75
CA VAL A 196 17.12 -0.74 -6.78
C VAL A 196 15.74 -0.48 -6.18
N ASP A 197 15.23 -1.37 -5.33
CA ASP A 197 13.94 -1.25 -4.64
C ASP A 197 13.86 0.02 -3.75
N GLU A 198 14.94 0.37 -3.03
CA GLU A 198 15.00 1.64 -2.28
C GLU A 198 15.05 2.90 -3.18
N GLN A 199 15.63 2.80 -4.39
CA GLN A 199 15.62 3.90 -5.38
C GLN A 199 14.27 4.02 -6.07
N GLU A 200 13.65 2.90 -6.46
CA GLU A 200 12.31 2.87 -7.02
C GLU A 200 11.28 3.39 -6.01
N GLN A 201 11.40 3.08 -4.72
CA GLN A 201 10.51 3.64 -3.69
C GLN A 201 10.55 5.17 -3.60
N TYR A 202 11.71 5.81 -3.76
CA TYR A 202 11.77 7.28 -3.84
C TYR A 202 11.07 7.80 -5.11
N ILE A 203 11.33 7.18 -6.27
CA ILE A 203 10.72 7.55 -7.55
C ILE A 203 9.19 7.36 -7.50
N ILE A 204 8.69 6.29 -6.88
CA ILE A 204 7.26 6.03 -6.67
C ILE A 204 6.61 7.13 -5.85
N GLN A 205 7.24 7.55 -4.74
CA GLN A 205 6.74 8.65 -3.91
C GLN A 205 6.74 10.00 -4.66
N TYR A 206 7.75 10.23 -5.50
CA TYR A 206 7.80 11.42 -6.36
C TYR A 206 6.72 11.41 -7.44
N ILE A 207 6.53 10.28 -8.13
CA ILE A 207 5.45 10.09 -9.12
C ILE A 207 4.08 10.33 -8.49
N LYS A 208 3.80 9.77 -7.29
CA LYS A 208 2.54 10.01 -6.59
C LYS A 208 2.29 11.50 -6.31
N ARG A 209 3.33 12.25 -5.88
CA ARG A 209 3.25 13.71 -5.72
C ARG A 209 3.07 14.47 -7.03
N LEU A 210 3.54 13.95 -8.16
CA LEU A 210 3.26 14.54 -9.48
C LEU A 210 1.81 14.31 -9.90
N ILE A 211 1.26 13.11 -9.63
CA ILE A 211 -0.17 12.80 -9.85
C ILE A 211 -1.05 13.72 -9.01
N GLU A 212 -0.77 13.86 -7.70
CA GLU A 212 -1.47 14.78 -6.79
C GLU A 212 -1.44 16.25 -7.26
N LYS A 213 -0.40 16.65 -7.99
CA LYS A 213 -0.23 18.00 -8.57
C LYS A 213 -0.78 18.15 -9.99
N GLY A 214 -1.29 17.06 -10.60
CA GLY A 214 -1.77 17.05 -11.99
C GLY A 214 -0.67 17.02 -13.07
N ASP A 215 0.61 16.87 -12.71
CA ASP A 215 1.72 16.74 -13.66
C ASP A 215 1.86 15.29 -14.17
N LEU A 216 0.82 14.86 -14.89
CA LEU A 216 0.67 13.48 -15.34
C LEU A 216 1.66 13.09 -16.45
N GLU A 217 2.16 14.04 -17.23
CA GLU A 217 3.10 13.77 -18.31
C GLU A 217 4.49 13.39 -17.77
N ASN A 218 4.96 14.11 -16.74
CA ASN A 218 6.20 13.76 -16.04
C ASN A 218 6.02 12.52 -15.15
N ALA A 219 4.86 12.34 -14.52
CA ALA A 219 4.53 11.11 -13.81
C ALA A 219 4.60 9.88 -14.74
N TYR A 220 4.02 9.98 -15.95
CA TYR A 220 4.00 8.92 -16.95
C TYR A 220 5.39 8.57 -17.50
N SER A 221 6.20 9.57 -17.84
CA SER A 221 7.55 9.34 -18.37
C SER A 221 8.44 8.62 -17.36
N LEU A 222 8.35 8.99 -16.08
CA LEU A 222 9.08 8.34 -14.98
C LEU A 222 8.55 6.93 -14.69
N ALA A 223 7.22 6.72 -14.69
CA ALA A 223 6.62 5.41 -14.41
C ALA A 223 7.04 4.33 -15.43
N LEU A 224 7.29 4.71 -16.69
CA LEU A 224 7.78 3.77 -17.71
C LEU A 224 9.16 3.17 -17.40
N GLY A 225 10.01 3.90 -16.68
CA GLY A 225 11.36 3.49 -16.30
C GLY A 225 11.44 2.52 -15.12
N LEU A 226 10.34 2.27 -14.42
CA LEU A 226 10.27 1.39 -13.25
C LEU A 226 10.18 -0.09 -13.62
N SER A 227 10.59 -0.95 -12.68
CA SER A 227 10.32 -2.38 -12.70
C SER A 227 8.82 -2.70 -12.70
N GLU A 228 8.45 -3.85 -13.29
CA GLU A 228 7.04 -4.25 -13.44
C GLU A 228 6.28 -4.36 -12.12
N HIS A 229 6.99 -4.64 -11.02
CA HIS A 229 6.42 -4.71 -9.67
C HIS A 229 5.69 -3.43 -9.26
N TYR A 230 6.07 -2.28 -9.82
CA TYR A 230 5.49 -0.97 -9.51
C TYR A 230 4.92 -0.24 -10.72
N ARG A 231 5.50 -0.47 -11.91
CA ARG A 231 5.11 0.19 -13.16
C ARG A 231 3.62 0.00 -13.48
N SER A 232 3.11 -1.23 -13.38
CA SER A 232 1.72 -1.51 -13.73
C SER A 232 0.73 -0.74 -12.83
N ALA A 233 0.95 -0.74 -11.51
CA ALA A 233 0.09 -0.01 -10.56
C ALA A 233 0.15 1.52 -10.75
N LEU A 234 1.35 2.09 -10.95
CA LEU A 234 1.47 3.54 -11.16
C LEU A 234 0.92 4.00 -12.51
N LEU A 235 1.11 3.21 -13.58
CA LEU A 235 0.47 3.50 -14.86
C LEU A 235 -1.07 3.41 -14.75
N GLU A 236 -1.61 2.50 -13.95
CA GLU A 236 -3.05 2.48 -13.65
C GLU A 236 -3.51 3.76 -12.92
N GLU A 237 -2.83 4.19 -11.85
CA GLU A 237 -3.13 5.46 -11.15
C GLU A 237 -3.08 6.68 -12.11
N ILE A 238 -2.03 6.78 -12.92
CA ILE A 238 -1.86 7.87 -13.90
C ILE A 238 -2.94 7.83 -14.99
N GLY A 239 -3.27 6.63 -15.48
CA GLY A 239 -4.29 6.43 -16.50
C GLY A 239 -5.68 6.84 -16.01
N LEU A 240 -6.01 6.54 -14.75
CA LEU A 240 -7.26 6.95 -14.12
C LEU A 240 -7.31 8.49 -13.95
N ALA A 241 -6.23 9.12 -13.49
CA ALA A 241 -6.14 10.57 -13.39
C ALA A 241 -6.31 11.27 -14.76
N TYR A 242 -5.78 10.70 -15.85
CA TYR A 242 -6.08 11.21 -17.20
C TYR A 242 -7.57 11.11 -17.57
N LEU A 243 -8.30 10.10 -17.10
CA LEU A 243 -9.73 9.97 -17.37
C LEU A 243 -10.57 10.97 -16.55
N GLU A 244 -10.18 11.26 -15.32
CA GLU A 244 -10.80 12.33 -14.50
C GLU A 244 -10.66 13.69 -15.21
N LEU A 245 -9.49 13.97 -15.80
CA LEU A 245 -9.25 15.13 -16.66
C LEU A 245 -9.80 14.99 -18.09
N SER A 246 -10.66 14.01 -18.37
CA SER A 246 -11.27 13.72 -19.69
C SER A 246 -10.27 13.48 -20.85
N CYS A 247 -8.98 13.29 -20.55
CA CYS A 247 -7.87 13.10 -21.49
C CYS A 247 -7.76 11.65 -21.99
N ILE A 248 -8.85 11.14 -22.58
CA ILE A 248 -9.03 9.71 -22.93
C ILE A 248 -7.93 9.17 -23.87
N GLU A 249 -7.42 9.98 -24.79
CA GLU A 249 -6.33 9.59 -25.70
C GLU A 249 -5.00 9.34 -24.98
N LYS A 250 -4.76 10.05 -23.87
CA LYS A 250 -3.59 9.83 -23.01
C LYS A 250 -3.78 8.57 -22.16
N ALA A 251 -4.97 8.38 -21.59
CA ALA A 251 -5.33 7.14 -20.90
C ALA A 251 -5.22 5.90 -21.82
N GLU A 252 -5.63 5.99 -23.09
CA GLU A 252 -5.40 4.93 -24.10
C GLU A 252 -3.91 4.62 -24.29
N LYS A 253 -3.04 5.64 -24.37
CA LYS A 253 -1.58 5.46 -24.53
C LYS A 253 -0.97 4.76 -23.31
N VAL A 254 -1.43 5.12 -22.12
CA VAL A 254 -1.04 4.47 -20.85
C VAL A 254 -1.48 3.00 -20.84
N PHE A 255 -2.77 2.74 -21.10
CA PHE A 255 -3.36 1.40 -21.16
C PHE A 255 -2.76 0.49 -22.26
N LYS A 256 -2.26 1.07 -23.36
CA LYS A 256 -1.50 0.32 -24.37
C LYS A 256 -0.18 -0.24 -23.82
N LYS A 257 0.51 0.52 -22.95
CA LYS A 257 1.81 0.15 -22.37
C LYS A 257 1.74 -0.57 -21.03
N CYS A 258 0.58 -0.60 -20.37
CA CYS A 258 0.43 -1.22 -19.06
C CYS A 258 0.02 -2.72 -19.16
N PRO A 259 0.80 -3.67 -18.62
CA PRO A 259 0.48 -5.10 -18.68
C PRO A 259 -0.64 -5.59 -17.75
N GLN A 260 -0.89 -4.91 -16.63
CA GLN A 260 -1.92 -5.22 -15.64
C GLN A 260 -2.56 -3.90 -15.20
N CYS A 261 -3.81 -3.66 -15.57
CA CYS A 261 -4.50 -2.38 -15.32
C CYS A 261 -6.02 -2.55 -15.47
N ASP A 262 -6.59 -3.43 -14.65
CA ASP A 262 -7.98 -3.88 -14.77
C ASP A 262 -8.98 -2.81 -14.26
N SER A 263 -8.57 -1.93 -13.35
CA SER A 263 -9.37 -0.78 -12.89
C SER A 263 -9.46 0.29 -13.99
N LEU A 264 -8.31 0.62 -14.61
CA LEU A 264 -8.25 1.50 -15.78
C LEU A 264 -9.00 0.89 -16.97
N ALA A 265 -8.93 -0.43 -17.15
CA ALA A 265 -9.70 -1.14 -18.17
C ALA A 265 -11.20 -0.92 -17.98
N ILE A 266 -11.75 -1.12 -16.76
CA ILE A 266 -13.18 -0.91 -16.53
C ILE A 266 -13.59 0.56 -16.70
N ALA A 267 -12.75 1.52 -16.30
CA ALA A 267 -13.01 2.93 -16.55
C ALA A 267 -13.07 3.26 -18.05
N LEU A 268 -12.08 2.82 -18.84
CA LEU A 268 -12.07 2.96 -20.30
C LEU A 268 -13.24 2.24 -20.97
N LEU A 269 -13.54 1.01 -20.53
CA LEU A 269 -14.64 0.19 -21.05
C LEU A 269 -15.98 0.93 -20.93
N ARG A 270 -16.27 1.50 -19.75
CA ARG A 270 -17.50 2.28 -19.49
C ARG A 270 -17.60 3.51 -20.37
N ILE A 271 -16.49 4.19 -20.64
CA ILE A 271 -16.44 5.33 -21.57
C ILE A 271 -16.75 4.89 -23.00
N TYR A 272 -16.22 3.75 -23.47
CA TYR A 272 -16.55 3.23 -24.80
C TYR A 272 -17.97 2.68 -24.91
N VAL A 273 -18.50 2.09 -23.83
CA VAL A 273 -19.92 1.73 -23.70
C VAL A 273 -20.82 2.95 -23.87
N GLN A 274 -20.56 4.04 -23.15
CA GLN A 274 -21.32 5.29 -23.28
C GLN A 274 -21.21 5.92 -24.68
N ARG A 275 -20.07 5.75 -25.36
CA ARG A 275 -19.82 6.22 -26.73
C ARG A 275 -20.35 5.27 -27.82
N GLY A 276 -20.84 4.09 -27.47
CA GLY A 276 -21.28 3.07 -28.42
C GLY A 276 -20.16 2.36 -29.20
N ASP A 277 -18.89 2.54 -28.84
CA ASP A 277 -17.73 1.94 -29.53
C ASP A 277 -17.46 0.51 -29.02
N LEU A 278 -18.23 -0.44 -29.57
CA LEU A 278 -18.09 -1.86 -29.26
C LEU A 278 -16.68 -2.40 -29.54
N LYS A 279 -15.99 -1.90 -30.59
CA LYS A 279 -14.66 -2.40 -30.97
C LYS A 279 -13.62 -2.04 -29.92
N LYS A 280 -13.59 -0.78 -29.46
CA LYS A 280 -12.70 -0.37 -28.36
C LYS A 280 -13.10 -1.00 -27.02
N ALA A 281 -14.40 -1.12 -26.73
CA ALA A 281 -14.88 -1.82 -25.54
C ALA A 281 -14.34 -3.26 -25.47
N LEU A 282 -14.47 -4.05 -26.55
CA LEU A 282 -13.95 -5.42 -26.58
C LEU A 282 -12.43 -5.50 -26.55
N TRP A 283 -11.72 -4.56 -27.20
CA TRP A 283 -10.26 -4.47 -27.10
C TRP A 283 -9.80 -4.24 -25.65
N VAL A 284 -10.43 -3.31 -24.93
CA VAL A 284 -10.13 -3.07 -23.51
C VAL A 284 -10.47 -4.30 -22.66
N PHE A 285 -11.66 -4.86 -22.86
CA PHE A 285 -12.13 -6.04 -22.13
C PHE A 285 -11.19 -7.25 -22.28
N SER A 286 -10.64 -7.47 -23.48
CA SER A 286 -9.73 -8.59 -23.78
C SER A 286 -8.45 -8.62 -22.95
N LYS A 287 -8.05 -7.49 -22.36
CA LYS A 287 -6.86 -7.38 -21.50
C LYS A 287 -7.11 -7.62 -20.02
N ILE A 288 -8.38 -7.65 -19.58
CA ILE A 288 -8.74 -7.77 -18.16
C ILE A 288 -8.43 -9.18 -17.66
N LYS A 289 -7.67 -9.30 -16.57
CA LYS A 289 -7.18 -10.59 -16.05
C LYS A 289 -7.88 -11.06 -14.79
N HIS A 290 -8.26 -10.14 -13.90
CA HIS A 290 -8.90 -10.44 -12.64
C HIS A 290 -10.40 -10.80 -12.86
N PRO A 291 -10.88 -11.96 -12.38
CA PRO A 291 -12.23 -12.46 -12.65
C PRO A 291 -13.37 -11.52 -12.20
N GLU A 292 -13.15 -10.75 -11.13
CA GLU A 292 -14.11 -9.75 -10.64
C GLU A 292 -14.32 -8.60 -11.64
N PHE A 293 -13.25 -8.05 -12.20
CA PHE A 293 -13.33 -7.01 -13.23
C PHE A 293 -13.87 -7.60 -14.55
N GLN A 294 -13.54 -8.84 -14.91
CA GLN A 294 -14.16 -9.51 -16.05
C GLN A 294 -15.70 -9.59 -15.88
N LEU A 295 -16.18 -9.97 -14.70
CA LEU A 295 -17.62 -10.01 -14.39
C LEU A 295 -18.29 -8.63 -14.55
N PHE A 296 -17.70 -7.57 -13.98
CA PHE A 296 -18.22 -6.20 -14.14
C PHE A 296 -18.22 -5.74 -15.60
N GLY A 297 -17.15 -6.04 -16.35
CA GLY A 297 -17.04 -5.66 -17.76
C GLY A 297 -18.07 -6.37 -18.64
N LEU A 298 -18.34 -7.65 -18.39
CA LEU A 298 -19.38 -8.41 -19.08
C LEU A 298 -20.77 -7.86 -18.80
N TYR A 299 -21.03 -7.48 -17.55
CA TYR A 299 -22.29 -6.83 -17.17
C TYR A 299 -22.51 -5.54 -17.98
N ASP A 300 -21.51 -4.64 -17.99
CA ASP A 300 -21.57 -3.38 -18.72
C ASP A 300 -21.71 -3.58 -20.25
N ILE A 301 -21.02 -4.57 -20.83
CA ILE A 301 -21.14 -4.93 -22.26
C ILE A 301 -22.53 -5.49 -22.58
N PHE A 302 -23.04 -6.45 -21.81
CA PHE A 302 -24.34 -7.07 -22.08
C PHE A 302 -25.46 -6.05 -21.94
N ARG A 303 -25.41 -5.22 -20.88
CA ARG A 303 -26.35 -4.11 -20.63
C ARG A 303 -26.46 -3.14 -21.81
N ALA A 304 -25.36 -2.92 -22.54
CA ALA A 304 -25.29 -1.98 -23.65
C ALA A 304 -25.64 -2.58 -25.04
N TRP A 305 -25.17 -3.80 -25.35
CA TRP A 305 -25.28 -4.39 -26.69
C TRP A 305 -26.01 -5.75 -26.76
N GLY A 306 -26.51 -6.24 -25.63
CA GLY A 306 -27.15 -7.55 -25.48
C GLY A 306 -26.15 -8.69 -25.30
N PHE A 307 -26.61 -9.94 -25.28
CA PHE A 307 -25.73 -11.11 -25.34
C PHE A 307 -25.59 -11.61 -26.78
N ARG A 308 -24.34 -11.77 -27.24
CA ARG A 308 -24.00 -12.14 -28.62
C ARG A 308 -22.94 -13.22 -28.64
N GLY A 309 -22.93 -14.04 -29.69
CA GLY A 309 -21.99 -15.16 -29.84
C GLY A 309 -20.51 -14.74 -29.82
N GLU A 310 -20.22 -13.51 -30.28
CA GLU A 310 -18.89 -12.90 -30.22
C GLU A 310 -18.33 -12.70 -28.80
N PHE A 311 -19.15 -12.80 -27.75
CA PHE A 311 -18.66 -12.74 -26.37
C PHE A 311 -18.23 -14.12 -25.84
N ILE A 312 -18.61 -15.22 -26.49
CA ILE A 312 -18.25 -16.59 -26.08
C ILE A 312 -16.72 -16.79 -26.13
N GLN A 313 -16.03 -16.13 -27.06
CA GLN A 313 -14.57 -16.24 -27.22
C GLN A 313 -13.76 -15.81 -25.99
N PHE A 314 -14.31 -14.93 -25.13
CA PHE A 314 -13.64 -14.50 -23.90
C PHE A 314 -13.72 -15.52 -22.76
N PHE A 315 -14.50 -16.60 -22.93
CA PHE A 315 -14.65 -17.68 -21.95
C PHE A 315 -13.97 -18.98 -22.38
N GLN A 316 -13.04 -18.93 -23.33
CA GLN A 316 -12.24 -20.10 -23.72
C GLN A 316 -11.53 -20.70 -22.49
N GLY A 317 -11.73 -21.99 -22.25
CA GLY A 317 -11.24 -22.71 -21.06
C GLY A 317 -12.19 -22.74 -19.86
N VAL A 318 -13.31 -21.99 -19.89
CA VAL A 318 -14.38 -22.12 -18.88
C VAL A 318 -15.28 -23.30 -19.24
N SER A 319 -15.51 -24.23 -18.30
CA SER A 319 -16.41 -25.36 -18.55
C SER A 319 -17.86 -24.89 -18.75
N GLU A 320 -18.62 -25.59 -19.59
CA GLU A 320 -20.01 -25.23 -19.90
C GLU A 320 -20.90 -25.10 -18.64
N TYR A 321 -20.63 -25.91 -17.61
CA TYR A 321 -21.28 -25.79 -16.30
C TYR A 321 -21.00 -24.44 -15.61
N LYS A 322 -19.73 -24.01 -15.59
CA LYS A 322 -19.32 -22.71 -15.01
C LYS A 322 -19.90 -21.56 -15.85
N MET A 323 -19.88 -21.68 -17.17
CA MET A 323 -20.45 -20.71 -18.11
C MET A 323 -21.96 -20.54 -17.88
N GLY A 324 -22.72 -21.62 -17.77
CA GLY A 324 -24.16 -21.56 -17.48
C GLY A 324 -24.49 -20.97 -16.10
N ARG A 325 -23.63 -21.16 -15.08
CA ARG A 325 -23.79 -20.48 -13.78
C ARG A 325 -23.51 -18.98 -13.88
N LEU A 326 -22.47 -18.59 -14.62
CA LEU A 326 -22.09 -17.20 -14.83
C LEU A 326 -23.17 -16.41 -15.58
N LEU A 327 -23.70 -16.96 -16.69
CA LEU A 327 -24.79 -16.33 -17.43
C LEU A 327 -26.05 -16.18 -16.55
N LYS A 328 -26.41 -17.20 -15.77
CA LYS A 328 -27.54 -17.10 -14.81
C LYS A 328 -27.32 -16.00 -13.76
N PHE A 329 -26.10 -15.86 -13.23
CA PHE A 329 -25.77 -14.77 -12.30
C PHE A 329 -25.95 -13.40 -12.96
N ILE A 330 -25.36 -13.17 -14.14
CA ILE A 330 -25.50 -11.90 -14.87
C ILE A 330 -26.98 -11.60 -15.20
N ALA A 331 -27.76 -12.63 -15.56
CA ALA A 331 -29.19 -12.50 -15.79
C ALA A 331 -29.98 -12.04 -14.54
N PHE A 332 -29.61 -12.50 -13.34
CA PHE A 332 -30.22 -12.05 -12.09
C PHE A 332 -29.87 -10.61 -11.75
N GLU A 333 -28.61 -10.18 -11.95
CA GLU A 333 -28.23 -8.77 -11.77
C GLU A 333 -29.00 -7.84 -12.73
N LEU A 334 -29.09 -8.23 -14.01
CA LEU A 334 -29.89 -7.52 -15.00
C LEU A 334 -31.38 -7.49 -14.65
N LEU A 335 -31.92 -8.56 -14.04
CA LEU A 335 -33.32 -8.60 -13.56
C LEU A 335 -33.55 -7.62 -12.41
N ASN A 336 -32.60 -7.54 -11.48
CA ASN A 336 -32.68 -6.65 -10.32
C ASN A 336 -32.63 -5.19 -10.77
N GLU A 337 -31.68 -4.82 -11.64
CA GLU A 337 -31.62 -3.46 -12.19
C GLU A 337 -32.87 -3.13 -13.04
N ALA A 338 -33.36 -4.07 -13.86
CA ALA A 338 -34.57 -3.89 -14.66
C ALA A 338 -35.81 -3.59 -13.80
N LYS A 339 -35.96 -4.28 -12.65
CA LYS A 339 -37.05 -4.02 -11.70
C LYS A 339 -36.93 -2.67 -11.03
N LEU A 340 -35.74 -2.32 -10.53
CA LEU A 340 -35.47 -1.04 -9.85
C LEU A 340 -35.76 0.15 -10.78
N ASN A 341 -35.28 0.08 -12.02
CA ASN A 341 -35.38 1.17 -13.00
C ASN A 341 -36.61 1.06 -13.92
N LYS A 342 -37.53 0.11 -13.67
CA LYS A 342 -38.71 -0.20 -14.51
C LYS A 342 -38.38 -0.33 -16.01
N ASN A 343 -37.22 -0.92 -16.33
CA ASN A 343 -36.68 -0.95 -17.69
C ASN A 343 -37.02 -2.27 -18.41
N GLU A 344 -38.01 -2.23 -19.30
CA GLU A 344 -38.44 -3.40 -20.08
C GLU A 344 -37.34 -4.00 -20.97
N LYS A 345 -36.42 -3.18 -21.51
CA LYS A 345 -35.36 -3.67 -22.40
C LYS A 345 -34.39 -4.57 -21.63
N LEU A 346 -33.99 -4.14 -20.42
CA LEU A 346 -33.16 -4.94 -19.53
C LEU A 346 -33.91 -6.19 -19.02
N LEU A 347 -35.22 -6.11 -18.82
CA LEU A 347 -36.04 -7.28 -18.44
C LEU A 347 -36.09 -8.35 -19.55
N ARG A 348 -36.15 -7.95 -20.82
CA ARG A 348 -36.08 -8.88 -21.97
C ARG A 348 -34.69 -9.51 -22.07
N LEU A 349 -33.64 -8.69 -22.02
CA LEU A 349 -32.25 -9.15 -22.03
C LEU A 349 -31.95 -10.14 -20.89
N SER A 350 -32.40 -9.85 -19.67
CA SER A 350 -32.25 -10.75 -18.52
C SER A 350 -32.78 -12.16 -18.83
N LYS A 351 -33.98 -12.26 -19.44
CA LYS A 351 -34.57 -13.55 -19.84
C LYS A 351 -33.74 -14.25 -20.93
N GLU A 352 -33.27 -13.52 -21.93
CA GLU A 352 -32.42 -14.06 -23.00
C GLU A 352 -31.11 -14.66 -22.45
N VAL A 353 -30.42 -13.92 -21.58
CA VAL A 353 -29.18 -14.37 -20.91
C VAL A 353 -29.46 -15.59 -20.02
N PHE A 354 -30.60 -15.61 -19.32
CA PHE A 354 -31.00 -16.73 -18.45
C PHE A 354 -31.26 -18.03 -19.22
N GLU A 355 -31.98 -17.96 -20.34
CA GLU A 355 -32.22 -19.12 -21.20
C GLU A 355 -30.91 -19.63 -21.84
N LYS A 356 -30.01 -18.73 -22.26
CA LYS A 356 -28.66 -19.14 -22.69
C LYS A 356 -27.88 -19.83 -21.56
N GLY A 357 -27.99 -19.35 -20.33
CA GLY A 357 -27.45 -20.04 -19.15
C GLY A 357 -28.03 -21.44 -18.91
N LYS A 358 -29.30 -21.69 -19.28
CA LYS A 358 -29.90 -23.04 -19.25
C LYS A 358 -29.39 -23.92 -20.38
N GLU A 359 -29.25 -23.40 -21.60
CA GLU A 359 -28.68 -24.16 -22.74
C GLU A 359 -27.31 -24.74 -22.38
N TYR A 360 -26.40 -23.93 -21.83
CA TYR A 360 -25.08 -24.41 -21.40
C TYR A 360 -25.12 -25.46 -20.28
N HIS A 361 -26.07 -25.37 -19.33
CA HIS A 361 -26.25 -26.42 -18.32
C HIS A 361 -26.81 -27.73 -18.89
N ARG A 362 -27.65 -27.68 -19.93
CA ARG A 362 -28.22 -28.87 -20.57
C ARG A 362 -27.18 -29.69 -21.34
N LYS A 363 -26.08 -29.09 -21.79
CA LYS A 363 -24.97 -29.80 -22.43
C LYS A 363 -24.03 -30.52 -21.45
N CYS A 364 -24.18 -30.26 -20.16
CA CYS A 364 -23.42 -30.91 -19.09
C CYS A 364 -24.14 -32.13 -18.50
N LEU A 365 -25.29 -32.50 -19.06
CA LEU A 365 -26.11 -33.67 -18.76
C LEU A 365 -26.03 -34.65 -19.94
#